data_AF-X0T882-F1
#
_entry.id   AF-X0T882-F1
#
_cell.length_a   1.000
_cell.length_b   1.000
_cell.length_c   1.000
_cell.angle_alpha   90.00
_cell.angle_beta   90.00
_cell.angle_gamma   90.00
#
_symmetry.space_group_name_H-M   'P 1'
#
loop_
_entity.id
_entity.type
_entity.pdbx_description
1 polymer ?
#
loop_
_entity_poly.entity_id
_entity_poly.type
_entity_poly.pdbx_seq_one_letter_code
_entity_poly.pdbx_strand_id
1 'polypeptide(L)'
;MSGNSPLNVLFDASSSYDPDGSIVSYEWDFGDDGTGSHVKTRHTYTTETAATFTCTLTVTDNDGGQASASETLDIAPSLPQCRVTVMLEMIYLSYNNHVGNE
;
A
#
# COMPACT_ATOMS: atom_id res chain seq x y z
N MET A 1 -11.63 3.66 -5.27
CA MET A 1 -11.59 4.86 -4.40
C MET A 1 -10.34 5.67 -4.72
N SER A 2 -10.30 6.99 -4.46
CA SER A 2 -9.07 7.78 -4.66
C SER A 2 -8.83 8.82 -3.56
N GLY A 3 -7.56 9.20 -3.34
CA GLY A 3 -7.19 10.17 -2.32
C GLY A 3 -5.71 10.57 -2.34
N ASN A 4 -5.30 11.44 -1.42
CA ASN A 4 -3.91 11.85 -1.25
C ASN A 4 -3.28 11.12 -0.06
N SER A 5 -2.02 10.73 -0.20
CA SER A 5 -1.15 10.20 0.85
C SER A 5 -0.81 11.30 1.89
N PRO A 6 -0.79 11.00 3.21
CA PRO A 6 -1.23 9.74 3.80
C PRO A 6 -2.77 9.62 3.80
N LEU A 7 -3.28 8.49 3.30
CA LEU A 7 -4.72 8.23 3.23
C LEU A 7 -5.13 7.23 4.32
N ASN A 8 -5.85 7.70 5.35
CA ASN A 8 -6.42 6.82 6.37
C ASN A 8 -7.78 6.30 5.94
N VAL A 9 -7.92 4.97 5.87
CA VAL A 9 -9.15 4.29 5.45
C VAL A 9 -9.64 3.39 6.57
N LEU A 10 -10.95 3.47 6.85
CA LEU A 10 -11.64 2.51 7.71
C LEU A 10 -12.29 1.46 6.80
N PHE A 11 -11.83 0.21 6.94
CA PHE A 11 -12.43 -0.95 6.31
C PHE A 11 -13.47 -1.57 7.25
N ASP A 12 -14.63 -1.92 6.71
CA ASP A 12 -15.77 -2.43 7.48
C ASP A 12 -16.41 -3.63 6.76
N ALA A 13 -16.21 -4.82 7.32
CA ALA A 13 -16.79 -6.09 6.88
C ALA A 13 -18.04 -6.48 7.69
N SER A 14 -18.66 -5.56 8.44
CA SER A 14 -19.84 -5.89 9.26
C SER A 14 -21.09 -6.27 8.46
N SER A 15 -21.08 -6.04 7.15
CA SER A 15 -22.12 -6.51 6.24
C SER A 15 -21.86 -7.90 5.65
N SER A 16 -20.70 -8.51 5.93
CA SER A 16 -20.45 -9.91 5.56
C SER A 16 -21.38 -10.83 6.36
N TYR A 17 -21.97 -11.80 5.67
CA TYR A 17 -22.96 -12.70 6.25
C TYR A 17 -22.87 -14.08 5.57
N ASP A 18 -23.14 -15.11 6.36
CA ASP A 18 -23.22 -16.50 5.94
C ASP A 18 -24.67 -16.98 6.14
N PRO A 19 -25.41 -17.32 5.07
CA PRO A 19 -26.81 -17.77 5.15
C PRO A 19 -27.04 -19.08 5.88
N ASP A 20 -26.06 -19.98 5.90
CA ASP A 20 -26.17 -21.33 6.44
C ASP A 20 -25.22 -21.62 7.61
N GLY A 21 -24.43 -20.63 8.02
CA GLY A 21 -23.53 -20.74 9.16
C GLY A 21 -23.20 -19.41 9.84
N SER A 22 -21.93 -19.25 10.21
CA SER A 22 -21.39 -18.07 10.88
C SER A 22 -19.94 -17.86 10.46
N ILE A 23 -19.60 -16.60 10.16
CA ILE A 23 -18.22 -16.21 9.84
C ILE A 23 -17.37 -16.30 11.11
N VAL A 24 -16.27 -17.05 11.04
CA VAL A 24 -15.35 -17.28 12.16
C VAL A 24 -14.03 -16.51 12.03
N SER A 25 -13.66 -16.07 10.83
CA SER A 25 -12.47 -15.25 10.62
C SER A 25 -12.64 -14.21 9.50
N TYR A 26 -11.87 -13.13 9.63
CA TYR A 26 -11.71 -12.06 8.65
C TYR A 26 -10.21 -11.88 8.44
N GLU A 27 -9.78 -11.79 7.20
CA GLU A 27 -8.39 -11.58 6.81
C GLU A 27 -8.37 -10.47 5.76
N TRP A 28 -7.64 -9.39 6.04
CA TRP A 28 -7.44 -8.27 5.15
C TRP A 28 -6.01 -8.28 4.64
N ASP A 29 -5.86 -8.15 3.33
CA ASP A 29 -4.63 -7.78 2.65
C ASP A 29 -4.85 -6.40 2.04
N PHE A 30 -4.10 -5.39 2.48
CA PHE A 30 -4.30 -4.01 2.01
C PHE A 30 -3.63 -3.71 0.68
N GLY A 31 -2.81 -4.62 0.14
CA GLY A 31 -2.09 -4.47 -1.11
C GLY A 31 -0.77 -3.68 -1.01
N ASP A 32 -0.34 -3.32 0.20
CA ASP A 32 0.90 -2.60 0.50
C ASP A 32 1.76 -3.30 1.59
N ASP A 33 1.69 -4.63 1.64
CA ASP A 33 2.24 -5.52 2.69
C ASP A 33 1.55 -5.39 4.07
N GLY A 34 0.61 -4.45 4.23
CA GLY A 34 -0.23 -4.33 5.41
C GLY A 34 -1.32 -5.40 5.46
N THR A 35 -1.63 -5.89 6.66
CA THR A 35 -2.70 -6.87 6.89
C THR A 35 -3.58 -6.51 8.10
N GLY A 36 -4.75 -7.11 8.18
CA GLY A 36 -5.66 -6.98 9.32
C GLY A 36 -6.53 -8.22 9.51
N SER A 37 -7.13 -8.39 10.70
CA SER A 37 -7.90 -9.60 11.03
C SER A 37 -9.25 -9.35 11.71
N HIS A 38 -9.70 -8.10 11.74
CA HIS A 38 -10.91 -7.70 12.43
C HIS A 38 -12.01 -7.29 11.45
N VAL A 39 -13.27 -7.43 11.89
CA VAL A 39 -14.46 -6.97 11.16
C VAL A 39 -14.31 -5.51 10.73
N LYS A 40 -13.77 -4.66 11.62
CA LYS A 40 -13.45 -3.28 11.33
C LYS A 40 -11.97 -3.04 11.59
N THR A 41 -11.26 -2.51 10.60
CA THR A 41 -9.83 -2.24 10.70
C THR A 41 -9.50 -0.90 10.05
N ARG A 42 -8.52 -0.19 10.61
CA ARG A 42 -8.01 1.06 10.03
C ARG A 42 -6.64 0.78 9.43
N HIS A 43 -6.43 1.28 8.23
CA HIS A 43 -5.13 1.23 7.58
C HIS A 43 -4.79 2.60 7.01
N THR A 44 -3.49 2.92 6.96
CA THR A 44 -3.00 4.18 6.43
C THR A 44 -2.04 3.91 5.30
N TYR A 45 -2.43 4.28 4.09
CA TYR A 45 -1.58 4.18 2.92
C TYR A 45 -0.66 5.39 2.81
N THR A 46 0.63 5.16 2.62
CA THR A 46 1.64 6.19 2.40
C THR A 46 2.42 5.88 1.13
N THR A 47 2.50 6.84 0.21
CA THR A 47 3.29 6.72 -1.02
C THR A 47 3.95 8.04 -1.41
N GLU A 48 5.16 7.95 -2.00
CA GLU A 48 5.90 9.09 -2.56
C GLU A 48 5.53 9.39 -4.03
N THR A 49 4.95 8.43 -4.75
CA THR A 49 4.47 8.55 -6.14
C THR A 49 3.02 8.11 -6.25
N ALA A 50 2.36 8.41 -7.36
CA ALA A 50 1.01 7.89 -7.58
C ALA A 50 1.06 6.36 -7.62
N ALA A 51 0.19 5.69 -6.86
CA ALA A 51 0.15 4.24 -6.75
C ALA A 51 -1.29 3.75 -6.60
N THR A 52 -1.57 2.57 -7.14
CA THR A 52 -2.86 1.88 -6.97
C THR A 52 -2.63 0.69 -6.05
N PHE A 53 -3.44 0.60 -4.98
CA PHE A 53 -3.44 -0.52 -4.05
C PHE A 53 -4.72 -1.32 -4.20
N THR A 54 -4.63 -2.65 -4.14
CA THR A 54 -5.80 -3.53 -4.15
C THR A 54 -5.98 -4.10 -2.76
N CYS A 55 -7.00 -3.63 -2.05
CA CYS A 55 -7.39 -4.21 -0.78
C CYS A 55 -8.27 -5.44 -1.02
N THR A 56 -7.99 -6.54 -0.34
CA THR A 56 -8.75 -7.79 -0.40
C THR A 56 -9.18 -8.20 0.99
N LEU A 57 -10.47 -8.48 1.16
CA LEU A 57 -11.02 -9.18 2.32
C LEU A 57 -11.21 -10.65 1.95
N THR A 58 -10.77 -11.55 2.82
CA THR A 58 -11.15 -12.95 2.84
C THR A 58 -11.88 -13.24 4.14
N VAL A 59 -13.05 -13.86 4.06
CA VAL A 59 -13.81 -14.35 5.21
C VAL A 59 -13.84 -15.88 5.19
N THR A 60 -13.77 -16.50 6.36
CA THR A 60 -13.94 -17.95 6.51
C THR A 60 -15.13 -18.23 7.44
N ASP A 61 -15.98 -19.19 7.06
CA ASP A 61 -17.11 -19.65 7.89
C ASP A 61 -16.72 -20.83 8.81
N ASN A 62 -17.67 -21.24 9.67
CA ASN A 62 -17.47 -22.33 10.63
C ASN A 62 -17.34 -23.73 10.00
N ASP A 63 -17.68 -23.87 8.72
CA ASP A 63 -17.54 -25.10 7.93
C ASP A 63 -16.24 -25.11 7.11
N GLY A 64 -15.45 -24.04 7.20
CA GLY A 64 -14.18 -23.85 6.51
C GLY A 64 -14.33 -23.31 5.08
N GLY A 65 -15.54 -22.92 4.68
CA GLY A 65 -15.80 -22.22 3.43
C GLY A 65 -15.19 -20.83 3.45
N GLN A 66 -14.75 -20.36 2.27
CA GLN A 66 -14.08 -19.07 2.13
C GLN A 66 -14.70 -18.25 1.00
N ALA A 67 -14.81 -16.95 1.21
CA ALA A 67 -15.20 -15.99 0.20
C ALA A 67 -14.29 -14.75 0.27
N SER A 68 -14.03 -14.15 -0.89
CA SER A 68 -13.20 -12.95 -0.98
C SER A 68 -13.87 -11.83 -1.77
N ALA A 69 -13.58 -10.58 -1.40
CA ALA A 69 -13.97 -9.38 -2.11
C ALA A 69 -12.77 -8.41 -2.17
N SER A 70 -12.64 -7.66 -3.26
CA SER A 70 -11.53 -6.73 -3.45
C SER A 70 -11.99 -5.36 -3.91
N GLU A 71 -11.27 -4.33 -3.50
CA GLU A 71 -11.51 -2.92 -3.84
C GLU A 71 -10.17 -2.24 -4.17
N THR A 72 -10.17 -1.38 -5.19
CA THR A 72 -8.96 -0.66 -5.61
C THR A 72 -8.94 0.78 -5.06
N LEU A 73 -7.75 1.22 -4.65
CA LEU A 73 -7.50 2.56 -4.13
C LEU A 73 -6.38 3.23 -4.92
N ASP A 74 -6.73 4.31 -5.63
CA ASP A 74 -5.79 5.15 -6.36
C ASP A 74 -5.30 6.31 -5.48
N ILE A 75 -4.03 6.26 -5.07
CA ILE A 75 -3.47 7.18 -4.09
C ILE A 75 -2.40 8.03 -4.75
N ALA A 76 -2.64 9.34 -4.78
CA ALA A 76 -1.66 10.31 -5.21
C ALA A 76 -0.76 10.72 -4.02
N PRO A 77 0.52 11.05 -4.24
CA PRO A 77 1.34 11.61 -3.18
C PRO A 77 0.78 12.96 -2.77
N SER A 78 0.88 13.33 -1.48
CA SER A 78 0.80 14.74 -1.13
C SER A 78 1.99 15.42 -1.80
N LEU A 79 1.74 16.27 -2.80
CA LEU A 79 2.81 17.08 -3.36
C LEU A 79 3.44 17.85 -2.19
N PRO A 80 4.75 17.69 -1.94
CA PRO A 80 5.40 18.56 -0.98
C PRO A 80 5.23 19.98 -1.49
N GLN A 81 4.75 20.90 -0.63
CA GLN A 81 4.52 22.29 -1.03
C GLN A 81 5.77 22.97 -1.63
N CYS A 82 6.97 22.40 -1.46
CA CYS A 82 8.12 22.61 -2.32
C CYS A 82 9.16 21.48 -2.07
N ARG A 83 9.41 20.57 -3.01
CA ARG A 83 10.55 19.63 -2.92
C ARG A 83 11.38 19.75 -4.19
N VAL A 84 12.53 20.41 -4.06
CA VAL A 84 13.59 20.40 -5.07
C VAL A 84 14.45 19.16 -4.79
N THR A 85 14.36 18.15 -5.65
CA THR A 85 15.23 16.98 -5.57
C THR A 85 16.44 17.22 -6.47
N VAL A 86 17.63 17.35 -5.89
CA VAL A 86 18.89 17.32 -6.64
C VAL A 86 19.37 15.88 -6.69
N MET A 87 19.33 15.26 -7.87
CA MET A 87 19.93 13.95 -8.11
C MET A 87 21.44 14.17 -8.26
N LEU A 88 22.24 13.70 -7.29
CA LEU A 88 23.69 13.72 -7.42
C LEU A 88 24.09 12.59 -8.38
N GLU A 89 24.48 12.94 -9.61
CA GLU A 89 25.26 12.02 -10.43
C GLU A 89 26.62 11.84 -9.74
N MET A 90 26.97 10.59 -9.41
CA MET A 90 28.31 10.27 -8.91
C MET A 90 29.34 10.68 -9.98
N ILE A 91 30.05 11.78 -9.75
CA ILE A 91 31.22 12.15 -10.56
C ILE A 91 32.36 11.23 -10.10
N TYR A 92 32.75 10.29 -10.95
CA TYR A 92 34.04 9.61 -10.80
C TYR A 92 35.14 10.62 -11.13
N LEU A 93 36.01 10.95 -10.18
CA LEU A 93 37.29 11.57 -10.48
C LEU A 93 38.21 10.48 -11.04
N SER A 94 38.50 10.50 -12.34
CA SER A 94 39.70 9.81 -12.83
C SER A 94 40.92 10.70 -12.53
N TYR A 95 41.91 10.07 -11.90
CA TYR A 95 43.15 10.67 -11.46
C TYR A 95 43.92 11.27 -12.64
N ASN A 96 44.19 12.59 -12.60
CA ASN A 96 45.10 13.26 -13.52
C ASN A 96 46.51 12.68 -13.32
N ASN A 97 46.94 11.76 -14.17
CA ASN A 97 48.36 11.48 -14.28
C ASN A 97 48.98 12.50 -15.23
N HIS A 98 49.47 13.59 -14.63
CA HIS A 98 50.42 14.47 -15.27
C HIS A 98 51.72 13.69 -15.53
N VAL A 99 52.00 13.41 -16.80
CA VAL A 99 53.36 13.34 -17.30
C VAL A 99 53.43 14.18 -18.57
N GLY A 100 53.64 15.47 -18.37
CA GLY A 100 54.24 16.30 -19.40
C GLY A 100 55.73 16.28 -19.18
N ASN A 101 56.48 15.71 -20.12
CA ASN A 101 57.85 16.12 -20.42
C ASN A 101 58.30 15.50 -21.75
N GLU A 102 58.50 16.42 -22.72
CA GLU A 102 59.34 16.42 -23.94
C GLU A 102 59.02 15.47 -25.11
#